data_AF-A0A5F5XF84-F1
#
_entry.id   AF-A0A5F5XF84-F1
#
_cell.length_a   1.000
_cell.length_b   1.000
_cell.length_c   1.000
_cell.angle_alpha   90.00
_cell.angle_beta   90.00
_cell.angle_gamma   90.00
#
_symmetry.space_group_name_H-M   'P 1'
#
loop_
_entity.id
_entity.type
_entity.pdbx_description
1 polymer ?
#
loop_
_entity_poly.entity_id
_entity_poly.type
_entity_poly.pdbx_seq_one_letter_code
_entity_poly.pdbx_strand_id
1 'polypeptide(L)'
;VFRILFLIVAYLFQLKITFFFSLSLCLFFFFSFLVFTSVLPLFIYSFIYLVSYLSSVLGGAGGVICRLCNLSVPFHGCLLDFGTCRTKPGQYCIKEIHVKGGIQWYAIQGCTDTQDECFKRTTKPSGILSTHCCLYSLCNL
;
A
#
# COMPACT_ATOMS: atom_id res chain seq x y z
N VAL A 1 0.00 72.43 -41.12
CA VAL A 1 1.19 71.57 -40.92
C VAL A 1 1.38 71.18 -39.45
N PHE A 2 1.58 72.13 -38.52
CA PHE A 2 1.79 71.85 -37.09
C PHE A 2 0.70 70.99 -36.41
N ARG A 3 -0.58 71.27 -36.70
CA ARG A 3 -1.72 70.55 -36.10
C ARG A 3 -1.82 69.08 -36.53
N ILE A 4 -1.42 68.78 -37.77
CA ILE A 4 -1.39 67.43 -38.33
C ILE A 4 -0.21 66.64 -37.74
N LEU A 5 0.96 67.29 -37.60
CA LEU A 5 2.13 66.68 -36.98
C LEU A 5 1.86 66.30 -35.51
N PHE A 6 1.16 67.17 -34.76
CA PHE A 6 0.77 66.89 -33.38
C PHE A 6 -0.19 65.70 -33.24
N LEU A 7 -1.16 65.58 -34.16
CA LEU A 7 -2.10 64.45 -34.19
C LEU A 7 -1.40 63.12 -34.52
N ILE A 8 -0.43 63.13 -35.45
CA ILE A 8 0.36 61.95 -35.80
C ILE A 8 1.23 61.49 -34.63
N VAL A 9 1.90 62.42 -33.94
CA VAL A 9 2.74 62.10 -32.76
C VAL A 9 1.88 61.56 -31.61
N ALA A 10 0.72 62.15 -31.35
CA ALA A 10 -0.22 61.67 -30.34
C ALA A 10 -0.77 60.27 -30.67
N TYR A 11 -1.10 60.01 -31.94
CA TYR A 11 -1.58 58.70 -32.39
C TYR A 11 -0.49 57.62 -32.26
N LEU A 12 0.75 57.90 -32.68
CA LEU A 12 1.88 56.99 -32.53
C LEU A 12 2.22 56.71 -31.06
N PHE A 13 2.09 57.70 -30.18
CA PHE A 13 2.28 57.55 -28.74
C PHE A 13 1.21 56.63 -28.12
N GLN A 14 -0.05 56.82 -28.49
CA GLN A 14 -1.16 55.95 -28.06
C GLN A 14 -0.96 54.51 -28.55
N LEU A 15 -0.58 54.32 -29.82
CA LEU A 15 -0.33 52.99 -30.39
C LEU A 15 0.79 52.25 -29.65
N LYS A 16 1.85 52.97 -29.26
CA LYS A 16 2.98 52.41 -28.51
C LYS A 16 2.57 51.98 -27.10
N ILE A 17 1.73 52.76 -26.41
CA ILE A 17 1.21 52.41 -25.08
C ILE A 17 0.31 51.18 -25.15
N THR A 18 -0.63 51.15 -26.10
CA THR A 18 -1.54 50.00 -26.26
C THR A 18 -0.75 48.73 -26.58
N PHE A 19 0.24 48.79 -27.46
CA PHE A 19 1.09 47.65 -27.80
C PHE A 19 1.88 47.11 -26.59
N PHE A 20 2.48 48.00 -25.78
CA PHE A 20 3.18 47.61 -24.56
C PHE A 20 2.25 46.96 -23.53
N PHE A 21 1.05 47.50 -23.36
CA PHE A 21 0.07 46.96 -22.41
C PHE A 21 -0.44 45.57 -22.83
N SER A 22 -0.75 45.39 -24.12
CA SER A 22 -1.16 44.09 -24.67
C SER A 22 -0.06 43.02 -24.59
N LEU A 23 1.20 43.39 -24.85
CA LEU A 23 2.33 42.47 -24.73
C LEU A 23 2.56 42.03 -23.27
N SER A 24 2.49 42.97 -22.32
CA SER A 24 2.65 42.68 -20.90
C SER A 24 1.55 41.76 -20.35
N LEU A 25 0.29 41.99 -20.75
CA LEU A 25 -0.81 41.11 -20.35
C LEU A 25 -0.59 39.69 -20.89
N CYS A 26 -0.20 39.57 -22.16
CA CYS A 26 0.01 38.28 -22.82
C CYS A 26 1.14 37.48 -22.17
N LEU A 27 2.26 38.13 -21.84
CA LEU A 27 3.38 37.50 -21.13
C LEU A 27 2.99 37.01 -19.73
N PHE A 28 2.15 37.77 -19.01
CA PHE A 28 1.64 37.36 -17.70
C PHE A 28 0.79 36.09 -17.79
N PHE A 29 -0.17 36.05 -18.72
CA PHE A 29 -1.01 34.86 -18.93
C PHE A 29 -0.22 33.63 -19.37
N PHE A 30 0.79 33.82 -20.24
CA PHE A 30 1.65 32.73 -20.69
C PHE A 30 2.48 32.15 -19.54
N PHE A 31 3.04 33.00 -18.68
CA PHE A 31 3.79 32.57 -17.49
C PHE A 31 2.88 31.85 -16.48
N SER A 32 1.70 32.39 -16.19
CA SER A 32 0.71 31.74 -15.32
C SER A 32 0.29 30.37 -15.85
N PHE A 33 0.07 30.25 -17.16
CA PHE A 33 -0.28 28.99 -17.80
C PHE A 33 0.86 27.96 -17.75
N LEU A 34 2.10 28.38 -18.03
CA LEU A 34 3.29 27.51 -17.91
C LEU A 34 3.49 27.02 -16.48
N VAL A 35 3.36 27.90 -15.49
CA VAL A 35 3.48 27.51 -14.07
C VAL A 35 2.37 26.54 -13.68
N PHE A 36 1.13 26.79 -14.10
CA PHE A 36 0.01 25.90 -13.78
C PHE A 36 0.17 24.52 -14.42
N THR A 37 0.61 24.46 -15.67
CA THR A 37 0.77 23.20 -16.42
C THR A 37 2.00 22.40 -16.04
N SER A 38 3.09 23.04 -15.59
CA SER A 38 4.36 22.36 -15.29
C SER A 38 4.61 22.14 -13.81
N VAL A 39 4.27 23.09 -12.94
CA VAL A 39 4.68 23.08 -11.53
C VAL A 39 3.66 22.34 -10.65
N LEU A 40 2.36 22.64 -10.81
CA LEU A 40 1.30 21.98 -10.03
C LEU A 40 1.27 20.44 -10.15
N PRO A 41 1.37 19.82 -11.36
CA PRO A 41 1.34 18.36 -11.45
C PRO A 41 2.57 17.70 -10.80
N LEU A 42 3.74 18.36 -10.79
CA LEU A 42 4.92 17.86 -10.08
C LEU A 42 4.73 17.86 -8.56
N PHE A 43 4.13 18.92 -8.01
CA PHE A 43 3.78 18.98 -6.58
C PHE A 43 2.75 17.92 -6.20
N ILE A 44 1.72 17.73 -7.03
CA ILE A 44 0.69 16.69 -6.81
C ILE A 44 1.34 15.30 -6.85
N TYR A 45 2.18 15.01 -7.85
CA TYR A 45 2.86 13.73 -7.97
C TYR A 45 3.78 13.45 -6.78
N SER A 46 4.56 14.46 -6.36
CA SER A 46 5.43 14.37 -5.18
C SER A 46 4.63 14.13 -3.89
N PHE A 47 3.50 14.82 -3.72
CA PHE A 47 2.62 14.65 -2.56
C PHE A 47 1.99 13.25 -2.52
N ILE A 48 1.47 12.76 -3.66
CA ILE A 48 0.94 11.39 -3.76
C ILE A 48 2.01 10.37 -3.40
N TYR A 49 3.22 10.53 -3.94
CA TYR A 49 4.34 9.63 -3.65
C TYR A 49 4.69 9.63 -2.16
N LEU A 50 4.75 10.81 -1.52
CA LEU A 50 5.01 10.95 -0.09
C LEU A 50 3.92 10.28 0.75
N VAL A 51 2.64 10.47 0.41
CA VAL A 51 1.51 9.85 1.11
C VAL A 51 1.55 8.33 0.94
N SER A 52 1.81 7.80 -0.26
CA SER A 52 1.94 6.35 -0.49
C SER A 52 3.11 5.75 0.28
N TYR A 53 4.26 6.45 0.32
CA TYR A 53 5.41 6.03 1.12
C TYR A 53 5.07 6.02 2.62
N LEU A 54 4.44 7.08 3.13
CA LEU A 54 4.04 7.17 4.52
C LEU A 54 2.98 6.12 4.90
N SER A 55 2.02 5.84 4.03
CA SER A 55 1.05 4.75 4.22
C SER A 55 1.72 3.37 4.25
N SER A 56 2.81 3.16 3.52
CA SER A 56 3.56 1.90 3.55
C SER A 56 4.39 1.75 4.84
N VAL A 57 4.94 2.87 5.36
CA VAL A 57 5.74 2.89 6.59
C VAL A 57 4.87 2.85 7.85
N LEU A 58 3.75 3.57 7.87
CA LEU A 58 2.84 3.69 9.01
C LEU A 58 1.75 2.61 9.00
N GLY A 59 1.39 2.12 7.81
CA GLY A 59 0.47 1.01 7.58
C GLY A 59 1.13 -0.34 7.76
N GLY A 60 1.84 -0.51 8.88
CA GLY A 60 2.20 -1.80 9.47
C GLY A 60 0.96 -2.60 9.89
N ALA A 61 -0.07 -2.66 9.05
CA ALA A 61 -1.01 -3.77 8.97
C ALA A 61 -0.30 -4.96 8.30
N GLY A 62 0.87 -5.33 8.82
CA GLY A 62 1.62 -6.54 8.49
C GLY A 62 0.93 -7.79 9.05
N GLY A 63 -0.40 -7.83 8.93
CA GLY A 63 -1.18 -9.00 9.26
C GLY A 63 -1.12 -9.95 8.08
N VAL A 64 -0.42 -11.06 8.26
CA VAL A 64 -0.42 -12.16 7.29
C VAL A 64 -1.72 -12.93 7.39
N ILE A 65 -2.19 -13.45 6.26
CA ILE A 65 -3.41 -14.23 6.21
C ILE A 65 -3.01 -15.69 6.34
N CYS A 66 -3.54 -16.41 7.32
CA CYS A 66 -3.28 -17.83 7.55
C CYS A 66 -4.55 -18.64 7.27
N ARG A 67 -4.40 -19.93 6.95
CA ARG A 67 -5.52 -20.87 6.88
C ARG A 67 -6.03 -21.15 8.29
N LEU A 68 -7.36 -21.16 8.46
CA LEU A 68 -8.01 -21.53 9.71
C LEU A 68 -8.77 -22.84 9.52
N CYS A 69 -8.17 -23.94 9.98
CA CYS A 69 -8.71 -25.29 9.86
C CYS A 69 -8.60 -26.01 11.19
N ASN A 70 -9.71 -26.48 11.74
CA ASN A 70 -9.66 -27.20 13.02
C ASN A 70 -9.34 -28.69 12.86
N LEU A 71 -9.60 -29.26 11.69
CA LEU A 71 -9.36 -30.67 11.41
C LEU A 71 -9.02 -30.85 9.94
N SER A 72 -7.74 -31.08 9.67
CA SER A 72 -7.25 -31.53 8.36
C SER A 72 -6.73 -32.96 8.47
N VAL A 73 -7.08 -33.81 7.52
CA VAL A 73 -6.69 -35.22 7.48
C VAL A 73 -5.76 -35.39 6.26
N PRO A 74 -4.68 -36.18 6.37
CA PRO A 74 -3.86 -36.49 5.20
C PRO A 74 -4.74 -37.02 4.05
N PHE A 75 -4.45 -36.59 2.82
CA PHE A 75 -5.17 -36.92 1.58
C PHE A 75 -6.58 -36.33 1.41
N HIS A 76 -7.28 -35.96 2.49
CA HIS A 76 -8.63 -35.37 2.41
C HIS A 76 -8.64 -33.84 2.53
N GLY A 77 -7.53 -33.22 2.94
CA GLY A 77 -7.45 -31.78 3.15
C GLY A 77 -8.16 -31.35 4.42
N CYS A 78 -8.71 -30.13 4.44
CA CYS A 78 -9.41 -29.56 5.59
C CYS A 78 -10.89 -29.98 5.61
N LEU A 79 -11.31 -30.72 6.64
CA LEU A 79 -12.71 -31.11 6.85
C LEU A 79 -13.50 -30.03 7.58
N LEU A 80 -12.88 -29.38 8.57
CA LEU A 80 -13.48 -28.30 9.36
C LEU A 80 -12.84 -26.97 8.99
N ASP A 81 -13.20 -26.47 7.82
CA ASP A 81 -12.67 -25.22 7.26
C ASP A 81 -13.45 -24.01 7.75
N PHE A 82 -12.77 -23.14 8.49
CA PHE A 82 -13.30 -21.86 8.93
C PHE A 82 -12.81 -20.71 8.02
N GLY A 83 -12.13 -21.05 6.92
CA GLY A 83 -11.60 -20.10 5.95
C GLY A 83 -10.20 -19.62 6.35
N THR A 84 -10.09 -18.34 6.70
CA THR A 84 -8.79 -17.69 6.95
C THR A 84 -8.84 -16.79 8.17
N CYS A 85 -7.74 -16.76 8.92
CA CYS A 85 -7.52 -15.78 9.99
C CYS A 85 -6.45 -14.78 9.56
N ARG A 86 -6.56 -13.53 10.03
CA ARG A 86 -5.58 -12.48 9.79
C ARG A 86 -4.78 -12.26 11.06
N THR A 87 -3.46 -12.36 10.99
CA THR A 87 -2.60 -12.14 12.14
C THR A 87 -2.59 -10.66 12.52
N LYS A 88 -2.49 -10.40 13.82
CA LYS A 88 -2.17 -9.08 14.39
C LYS A 88 -0.64 -8.90 14.46
N PRO A 89 -0.13 -7.66 14.64
CA PRO A 89 1.29 -7.47 14.94
C PRO A 89 1.70 -8.31 16.16
N GLY A 90 2.69 -9.18 15.98
CA GLY A 90 3.16 -10.12 17.02
C GLY A 90 2.53 -11.53 16.97
N GLN A 91 1.58 -11.77 16.06
CA GLN A 91 0.98 -13.10 15.84
C GLN A 91 1.60 -13.82 14.62
N TYR A 92 1.53 -15.15 14.64
CA TYR A 92 2.12 -16.06 13.66
C TYR A 92 1.08 -17.03 13.10
N CYS A 93 1.27 -17.53 11.88
CA CYS A 93 0.51 -18.68 11.41
C CYS A 93 1.05 -19.94 12.11
N ILE A 94 0.16 -20.76 12.66
CA ILE A 94 0.50 -22.03 13.30
C ILE A 94 -0.08 -23.21 12.52
N LYS A 95 0.67 -24.32 12.50
CA LYS A 95 0.27 -25.63 12.03
C LYS A 95 0.66 -26.67 13.08
N GLU A 96 -0.33 -27.29 13.69
CA GLU A 96 -0.16 -28.37 14.65
C GLU A 96 -0.42 -29.70 13.96
N ILE A 97 0.51 -30.65 14.11
CA ILE A 97 0.46 -31.96 13.47
C ILE A 97 0.39 -33.01 14.57
N HIS A 98 -0.71 -33.77 14.57
CA HIS A 98 -0.92 -34.88 15.49
C HIS A 98 -0.54 -36.19 14.80
N VAL A 99 0.44 -36.88 15.36
CA VAL A 99 0.97 -38.16 14.87
C VAL A 99 0.69 -39.23 15.91
N LYS A 100 0.09 -40.35 15.51
CA LYS A 100 -0.17 -41.49 16.41
C LYS A 100 0.20 -42.79 15.68
N GLY A 101 1.03 -43.61 16.32
CA GLY A 101 1.57 -44.84 15.72
C GLY A 101 2.50 -44.60 14.52
N GLY A 102 3.17 -43.44 14.46
CA GLY A 102 4.09 -43.09 13.36
C GLY A 102 3.42 -42.50 12.11
N ILE A 103 2.08 -42.43 12.08
CA ILE A 103 1.31 -41.87 10.96
C ILE A 103 0.71 -40.54 11.41
N GLN A 104 0.72 -39.54 10.53
CA GLN A 104 -0.01 -38.29 10.73
C GLN A 104 -1.50 -38.59 10.74
N TRP A 105 -2.18 -38.33 11.86
CA TRP A 105 -3.62 -38.55 12.01
C TRP A 105 -4.41 -37.35 11.53
N TYR A 106 -4.11 -36.17 12.08
CA TYR A 106 -4.75 -34.93 11.67
C TYR A 106 -3.83 -33.73 11.95
N ALA A 107 -4.13 -32.60 11.32
CA ALA A 107 -3.48 -31.33 11.60
C ALA A 107 -4.49 -30.20 11.82
N ILE A 108 -4.11 -29.26 12.67
CA ILE A 108 -4.86 -28.06 13.04
C ILE A 108 -4.07 -26.86 12.52
N GLN A 109 -4.74 -25.91 11.89
CA GLN A 109 -4.13 -24.74 11.27
C GLN A 109 -4.84 -23.48 11.79
N GLY A 110 -4.08 -22.45 12.14
CA GLY A 110 -4.67 -21.22 12.61
C GLY A 110 -3.67 -20.08 12.77
N CYS A 111 -4.08 -19.10 13.57
CA CYS A 111 -3.26 -17.97 13.98
C CYS A 111 -2.99 -18.11 15.48
N THR A 112 -1.75 -17.89 15.90
CA THR A 112 -1.37 -17.92 17.31
C THR A 112 -0.57 -16.68 17.72
N ASP A 113 -0.72 -16.32 18.98
CA ASP A 113 -0.05 -15.19 19.64
C ASP A 113 1.14 -15.70 20.46
N THR A 114 1.17 -17.00 20.75
CA THR A 114 2.14 -17.68 21.61
C THR A 114 3.33 -18.18 20.80
N GLN A 115 4.39 -17.37 20.74
CA GLN A 115 5.65 -17.81 20.12
C GLN A 115 6.27 -19.02 20.84
N ASP A 116 6.00 -19.19 22.13
CA ASP A 116 6.47 -20.32 22.95
C ASP A 116 5.91 -21.68 22.52
N GLU A 117 4.80 -21.67 21.77
CA GLU A 117 4.18 -22.88 21.23
C GLU A 117 4.71 -23.21 19.83
N CYS A 118 5.57 -22.39 19.25
CA CYS A 118 6.16 -22.60 17.94
C CYS A 118 7.37 -23.54 17.98
N PHE A 119 7.49 -24.42 16.98
CA PHE A 119 8.57 -25.41 16.86
C PHE A 119 8.69 -26.35 18.07
N LYS A 120 7.56 -26.68 18.68
CA LYS A 120 7.49 -27.54 19.85
C LYS A 120 7.09 -28.94 19.44
N ARG A 121 7.81 -29.92 19.98
CA ARG A 121 7.45 -31.33 19.87
C ARG A 121 7.07 -31.85 21.25
N THR A 122 5.82 -32.24 21.43
CA THR A 122 5.30 -32.76 22.69
C THR A 122 4.86 -34.20 22.52
N THR A 123 5.51 -35.12 23.22
CA THR A 123 5.13 -36.53 23.30
C THR A 123 4.06 -36.70 24.38
N LYS A 124 2.84 -37.08 23.99
CA LYS A 124 1.74 -37.43 24.89
C LYS A 124 1.47 -38.94 24.81
N PRO A 125 0.84 -39.55 25.83
CA PRO A 125 0.42 -40.97 25.76
C PRO A 125 -0.49 -41.27 24.56
N SER A 126 -1.25 -40.27 24.10
CA SER A 126 -2.15 -40.37 22.95
C SER A 126 -1.47 -40.23 21.58
N GLY A 127 -0.21 -39.78 21.53
CA GLY A 127 0.52 -39.52 20.30
C GLY A 127 1.57 -38.40 20.43
N ILE A 128 2.24 -38.09 19.33
CA ILE A 128 3.23 -37.02 19.21
C ILE A 128 2.53 -35.81 18.59
N LEU A 129 2.64 -34.66 19.24
CA LEU A 129 2.24 -33.36 18.73
C LEU A 129 3.48 -32.62 18.23
N SER A 130 3.46 -32.12 17.01
CA SER A 130 4.50 -31.26 16.44
C SER A 130 3.89 -29.95 15.96
N THR A 131 4.34 -28.82 16.47
CA THR A 131 3.83 -27.50 16.09
C THR A 131 4.86 -26.75 15.25
N HIS A 132 4.41 -26.09 14.19
CA HIS A 132 5.24 -25.30 13.29
C HIS A 132 4.61 -23.93 13.08
N CYS A 133 5.44 -22.89 13.10
CA CYS A 133 4.98 -21.52 12.86
C CYS A 133 5.69 -20.87 11.69
N CYS A 134 4.99 -19.95 11.02
CA CYS A 134 5.50 -19.22 9.88
C CYS A 134 4.86 -17.82 9.77
N LEU A 135 5.54 -16.94 9.05
CA LEU A 135 5.26 -15.49 8.96
C LEU A 135 4.88 -15.04 7.55
N TYR A 136 4.48 -15.97 6.68
CA TYR A 136 4.12 -15.67 5.29
C TYR A 136 2.64 -15.98 5.07
N SER A 137 1.99 -15.26 4.15
CA SER A 137 0.58 -15.53 3.87
C SER A 137 0.38 -16.96 3.36
N LEU A 138 -0.59 -17.68 3.92
CA LEU A 138 -0.99 -19.05 3.60
C LEU A 138 0.14 -20.10 3.75
N CYS A 139 1.15 -19.82 4.57
CA CYS A 139 2.27 -20.74 4.78
C CYS A 139 1.91 -22.01 5.57
N ASN A 140 0.76 -22.02 6.26
CA ASN A 140 0.31 -23.12 7.10
C ASN A 140 -0.59 -24.14 6.38
N LEU A 141 -0.63 -24.12 5.04
CA LEU A 141 -1.29 -25.15 4.22
C LEU A 141 -0.64 -26.53 4.40
#